data_AF-A0A1V6NQE9-F1
#
_entry.id   AF-A0A1V6NQE9-F1
#
_cell.length_a   1.000
_cell.length_b   1.000
_cell.length_c   1.000
_cell.angle_alpha   90.00
_cell.angle_beta   90.00
_cell.angle_gamma   90.00
#
_symmetry.space_group_name_H-M   'P 1'
#
loop_
_entity.id
_entity.type
_entity.pdbx_description
1 polymer ?
#
loop_
_entity_poly.entity_id
_entity_poly.type
_entity_poly.pdbx_seq_one_letter_code
_entity_poly.pdbx_strand_id
1 'polypeptide(L)'
;MDTPDFTIPDDDPVNDAPSENVPKTKKTRRSRYDPEPDWSAMVRSKVTKSQHRVGQACDRCKLKKMKCTTDSAGCACCVVLNIPCKVTDRVTGETWVRGEAGRMRALIESLKKQAEDLKEQITKLQQKNTQLQNCLDGSYRDSLMDHYEPDLDPRHHHHGLL
;
A
#
# COMPACT_ATOMS: atom_id res chain seq x y z
N MET A 1 -2.56 -54.50 25.84
CA MET A 1 -2.23 -53.39 24.92
C MET A 1 -3.53 -52.94 24.33
N ASP A 2 -4.28 -52.20 25.13
CA ASP A 2 -5.68 -51.85 24.87
C ASP A 2 -5.71 -50.58 24.03
N THR A 3 -6.28 -50.68 22.83
CA THR A 3 -6.51 -49.55 21.93
C THR A 3 -7.67 -48.72 22.46
N PRO A 4 -7.53 -47.40 22.67
CA PRO A 4 -8.65 -46.58 23.13
C PRO A 4 -9.67 -46.39 22.01
N ASP A 5 -10.90 -46.79 22.31
CA ASP A 5 -12.12 -46.58 21.52
C ASP A 5 -12.46 -45.09 21.48
N PHE A 6 -12.21 -44.44 20.36
CA PHE A 6 -12.61 -43.06 20.09
C PHE A 6 -13.99 -43.07 19.43
N THR A 7 -15.02 -43.21 20.25
CA THR A 7 -16.40 -42.94 19.85
C THR A 7 -16.54 -41.42 19.64
N ILE A 8 -16.70 -41.01 18.39
CA ILE A 8 -17.02 -39.62 18.00
C ILE A 8 -18.47 -39.36 18.44
N PRO A 9 -18.76 -38.31 19.23
CA PRO A 9 -20.13 -37.95 19.58
C PRO A 9 -20.92 -37.58 18.33
N ASP A 10 -22.08 -38.19 18.16
CA ASP A 10 -23.03 -37.91 17.07
C ASP A 10 -23.36 -36.40 17.02
N ASP A 11 -23.13 -35.79 15.86
CA ASP A 11 -23.52 -34.42 15.55
C ASP A 11 -25.03 -34.24 15.79
N ASP A 12 -25.39 -33.35 16.71
CA ASP A 12 -26.76 -32.89 16.93
C ASP A 12 -27.40 -32.48 15.59
N PRO A 13 -28.67 -32.86 15.32
CA PRO A 13 -29.35 -32.46 14.10
C PRO A 13 -29.47 -30.92 14.07
N VAL A 14 -28.74 -30.31 13.14
CA VAL A 14 -28.89 -28.89 12.78
C VAL A 14 -30.37 -28.62 12.49
N ASN A 15 -30.98 -27.87 13.38
CA ASN A 15 -32.36 -27.44 13.29
C ASN A 15 -32.44 -26.40 12.15
N ASP A 16 -32.70 -26.87 10.93
CA ASP A 16 -33.03 -26.05 9.77
C ASP A 16 -34.38 -25.36 10.03
N ALA A 17 -34.34 -24.27 10.77
CA ALA A 17 -35.48 -23.39 10.96
C ALA A 17 -36.03 -22.97 9.59
N PRO A 18 -37.35 -23.09 9.34
CA PRO A 18 -37.94 -22.68 8.07
C PRO A 18 -37.68 -21.18 7.86
N SER A 19 -36.90 -20.86 6.82
CA SER A 19 -36.76 -19.51 6.29
C SER A 19 -38.14 -18.89 6.14
N GLU A 20 -38.45 -17.89 6.97
CA GLU A 20 -39.67 -17.11 6.85
C GLU A 20 -39.78 -16.61 5.40
N ASN A 21 -40.81 -17.07 4.70
CA ASN A 21 -41.14 -16.63 3.36
C ASN A 21 -41.60 -15.18 3.41
N VAL A 22 -40.65 -14.25 3.54
CA VAL A 22 -40.92 -12.82 3.34
C VAL A 22 -41.39 -12.67 1.90
N PRO A 23 -42.59 -12.12 1.64
CA PRO A 23 -43.08 -11.90 0.29
C PRO A 23 -42.06 -11.05 -0.47
N LYS A 24 -41.44 -11.63 -1.50
CA LYS A 24 -40.54 -10.89 -2.39
C LYS A 24 -41.38 -9.83 -3.09
N THR A 25 -41.33 -8.59 -2.60
CA THR A 25 -41.97 -7.44 -3.23
C THR A 25 -41.61 -7.42 -4.71
N LYS A 26 -42.62 -7.42 -5.59
CA LYS A 26 -42.44 -7.39 -7.05
C LYS A 26 -41.53 -6.21 -7.39
N LYS A 27 -40.31 -6.50 -7.85
CA LYS A 27 -39.37 -5.46 -8.25
C LYS A 27 -39.89 -4.81 -9.52
N THR A 28 -40.47 -3.62 -9.40
CA THR A 28 -40.77 -2.75 -10.54
C THR A 28 -39.50 -2.63 -11.40
N ARG A 29 -39.65 -2.85 -12.72
CA ARG A 29 -38.53 -2.65 -13.66
C ARG A 29 -38.14 -1.19 -13.57
N ARG A 30 -36.87 -0.93 -13.22
CA ARG A 30 -36.35 0.44 -13.18
C ARG A 30 -36.51 1.11 -14.53
N SER A 31 -36.86 2.39 -14.48
CA SER A 31 -36.87 3.26 -15.64
C SER A 31 -35.45 3.35 -16.22
N ARG A 32 -35.36 3.63 -17.52
CA ARG A 32 -34.07 3.87 -18.19
C ARG A 32 -33.31 5.06 -17.59
N TYR A 33 -34.05 6.05 -17.06
CA TYR A 33 -33.49 7.29 -16.51
C TYR A 33 -33.25 7.23 -15.00
N ASP A 34 -33.56 6.11 -14.33
CA ASP A 34 -33.23 5.96 -12.92
C ASP A 34 -31.70 5.91 -12.73
N PRO A 35 -31.16 6.57 -11.69
CA PRO A 35 -29.74 6.50 -11.38
C PRO A 35 -29.29 5.05 -11.12
N GLU A 36 -28.04 4.75 -11.47
CA GLU A 36 -27.51 3.41 -11.29
C GLU A 36 -27.41 3.08 -9.79
N PRO A 37 -27.92 1.91 -9.34
CA PRO A 37 -27.87 1.56 -7.91
C PRO A 37 -26.43 1.33 -7.43
N ASP A 38 -26.23 1.39 -6.12
CA ASP A 38 -25.03 0.80 -5.53
C ASP A 38 -25.10 -0.73 -5.59
N TRP A 39 -24.50 -1.29 -6.64
CA TRP A 39 -24.35 -2.73 -6.84
C TRP A 39 -23.56 -3.37 -5.69
N SER A 40 -22.56 -2.67 -5.16
CA SER A 40 -21.68 -3.20 -4.15
C SER A 40 -22.38 -3.33 -2.80
N ALA A 41 -23.24 -2.37 -2.42
CA ALA A 41 -24.10 -2.51 -1.24
C ALA A 41 -24.98 -3.77 -1.33
N MET A 42 -25.61 -4.01 -2.49
CA MET A 42 -26.41 -5.21 -2.70
C MET A 42 -25.59 -6.49 -2.67
N VAL A 43 -24.34 -6.48 -3.13
CA VAL A 43 -23.47 -7.66 -3.01
C VAL A 43 -23.07 -7.88 -1.56
N ARG A 44 -22.61 -6.85 -0.84
CA ARG A 44 -22.26 -6.92 0.59
C ARG A 44 -23.39 -7.50 1.42
N SER A 45 -24.64 -7.10 1.18
CA SER A 45 -25.83 -7.64 1.88
C SER A 45 -26.09 -9.14 1.65
N LYS A 46 -25.48 -9.73 0.61
CA LYS A 46 -25.67 -11.13 0.19
C LYS A 46 -24.38 -11.96 0.26
N VAL A 47 -23.30 -11.41 0.80
CA VAL A 47 -22.06 -12.15 0.99
C VAL A 47 -22.29 -13.20 2.08
N THR A 48 -22.49 -14.45 1.67
CA THR A 48 -22.44 -15.61 2.58
C THR A 48 -21.06 -16.25 2.49
N LYS A 49 -20.49 -16.62 3.65
CA LYS A 49 -19.11 -17.12 3.80
C LYS A 49 -18.87 -18.50 3.17
N SER A 50 -19.89 -19.18 2.64
CA SER A 50 -19.85 -20.62 2.32
C SER A 50 -19.50 -21.00 0.87
N GLN A 51 -19.14 -20.06 -0.01
CA GLN A 51 -18.79 -20.40 -1.41
C GLN A 51 -17.44 -19.83 -1.87
N HIS A 52 -16.43 -20.69 -1.89
CA HIS A 52 -15.03 -20.35 -2.21
C HIS A 52 -14.64 -20.55 -3.69
N ARG A 53 -15.52 -21.10 -4.55
CA ARG A 53 -15.14 -21.51 -5.92
C ARG A 53 -16.05 -20.96 -7.01
N VAL A 54 -15.98 -19.66 -7.26
CA VAL A 54 -16.41 -19.05 -8.54
C VAL A 54 -15.47 -17.88 -8.83
N GLY A 55 -14.94 -17.80 -10.05
CA GLY A 55 -14.13 -16.65 -10.50
C GLY A 55 -14.81 -15.32 -10.14
N GLN A 56 -14.02 -14.35 -9.66
CA GLN A 56 -14.57 -13.11 -9.07
C GLN A 56 -15.08 -12.16 -10.17
N ALA A 57 -16.32 -12.36 -10.60
CA ALA A 57 -17.05 -11.37 -11.38
C ALA A 57 -17.25 -10.08 -10.55
N CYS A 58 -17.30 -8.92 -11.23
CA CYS A 58 -17.62 -7.65 -10.57
C CYS A 58 -19.05 -7.62 -10.04
N ASP A 59 -19.34 -6.72 -9.10
CA ASP A 59 -20.60 -6.68 -8.37
C ASP A 59 -21.81 -6.44 -9.30
N ARG A 60 -21.62 -5.57 -10.30
CA ARG A 60 -22.62 -5.27 -11.32
C ARG A 60 -22.94 -6.49 -12.19
N CYS A 61 -21.91 -7.14 -12.74
CA CYS A 61 -22.11 -8.32 -13.58
C CYS A 61 -22.71 -9.48 -12.80
N LYS A 62 -22.32 -9.63 -11.52
CA LYS A 62 -22.87 -10.63 -10.60
C LYS A 62 -24.38 -10.42 -10.39
N LEU A 63 -24.81 -9.19 -10.08
CA LEU A 63 -26.22 -8.90 -9.82
C LEU A 63 -27.09 -8.91 -11.09
N LYS A 64 -26.54 -8.43 -12.22
CA LYS A 64 -27.23 -8.47 -13.52
C LYS A 64 -27.16 -9.84 -14.21
N LYS A 65 -26.41 -10.79 -13.67
CA LYS A 65 -26.19 -12.13 -14.24
C LYS A 65 -25.72 -12.06 -15.71
N MET A 66 -24.72 -11.23 -15.98
CA MET A 66 -24.10 -11.09 -17.30
C MET A 66 -22.63 -11.53 -17.27
N LYS A 67 -22.05 -11.79 -18.46
CA LYS A 67 -20.63 -12.14 -18.61
C LYS A 67 -19.74 -11.00 -18.06
N CYS A 68 -18.73 -11.36 -17.29
CA CYS A 68 -17.71 -10.45 -16.77
C CYS A 68 -16.36 -10.86 -17.35
N THR A 69 -15.69 -9.95 -18.07
CA THR A 69 -14.28 -10.14 -18.45
C THR A 69 -13.36 -9.82 -17.27
N THR A 70 -12.13 -10.34 -17.30
CA THR A 70 -11.18 -10.31 -16.17
C THR A 70 -10.05 -9.31 -16.38
N ASP A 71 -10.31 -8.22 -17.12
CA ASP A 71 -9.27 -7.24 -17.46
C ASP A 71 -8.88 -6.40 -16.24
N SER A 72 -7.59 -6.03 -16.16
CA SER A 72 -7.04 -5.29 -15.01
C SER A 72 -7.66 -3.89 -14.84
N ALA A 73 -7.99 -3.21 -15.94
CA ALA A 73 -8.61 -1.88 -15.93
C ALA A 73 -10.10 -1.91 -15.52
N GLY A 74 -10.76 -3.06 -15.56
CA GLY A 74 -12.21 -3.17 -15.44
C GLY A 74 -12.78 -4.10 -16.52
N CYS A 75 -13.91 -4.74 -16.27
CA CYS A 75 -14.52 -5.57 -17.30
C CYS A 75 -15.08 -4.73 -18.47
N ALA A 76 -15.11 -5.29 -19.68
CA ALA A 76 -15.52 -4.60 -20.91
C ALA A 76 -16.86 -3.86 -20.76
N CYS A 77 -17.86 -4.47 -20.13
CA CYS A 77 -19.17 -3.85 -19.94
C CYS A 77 -19.15 -2.62 -19.02
N CYS A 78 -18.28 -2.59 -18.00
CA CYS A 78 -18.17 -1.43 -17.10
C CYS A 78 -17.37 -0.31 -17.77
N VAL A 79 -16.33 -0.66 -18.52
CA VAL A 79 -15.49 0.29 -19.25
C VAL A 79 -16.31 1.02 -20.33
N VAL A 80 -17.08 0.29 -21.15
CA VAL A 80 -17.94 0.90 -22.18
C VAL A 80 -18.98 1.85 -21.60
N LEU A 81 -19.49 1.56 -20.41
CA LEU A 81 -20.46 2.42 -19.72
C LEU A 81 -19.80 3.53 -18.91
N ASN A 82 -18.46 3.60 -18.90
CA ASN A 82 -17.67 4.55 -18.13
C ASN A 82 -18.04 4.59 -16.64
N ILE A 83 -18.26 3.41 -16.04
CA ILE A 83 -18.58 3.24 -14.62
C ILE A 83 -17.49 2.46 -13.89
N PRO A 84 -17.25 2.73 -12.59
CA PRO A 84 -16.23 2.02 -11.83
C PRO A 84 -16.57 0.54 -11.68
N CYS A 85 -15.66 -0.33 -12.15
CA CYS A 85 -15.78 -1.78 -12.02
C CYS A 85 -15.46 -2.21 -10.58
N LYS A 86 -16.46 -2.22 -9.70
CA LYS A 86 -16.30 -2.59 -8.28
C LYS A 86 -16.38 -4.09 -8.05
N VAL A 87 -15.57 -4.58 -7.13
CA VAL A 87 -15.53 -5.98 -6.73
C VAL A 87 -15.49 -6.05 -5.21
N THR A 88 -16.47 -6.76 -4.64
CA THR A 88 -16.52 -7.01 -3.20
C THR A 88 -15.84 -8.33 -2.87
N ASP A 89 -14.91 -8.31 -1.93
CA ASP A 89 -14.32 -9.50 -1.33
C ASP A 89 -15.35 -10.18 -0.42
N ARG A 90 -15.50 -11.50 -0.55
CA ARG A 90 -16.44 -12.29 0.25
C ARG A 90 -15.90 -12.59 1.65
N VAL A 91 -14.59 -12.52 1.84
CA VAL A 91 -13.95 -12.82 3.12
C VAL A 91 -13.98 -11.57 4.00
N THR A 92 -13.44 -10.45 3.52
CA THR A 92 -13.39 -9.20 4.28
C THR A 92 -14.68 -8.39 4.20
N GLY A 93 -15.51 -8.61 3.17
CA GLY A 93 -16.69 -7.79 2.89
C GLY A 93 -16.35 -6.41 2.30
N GLU A 94 -15.07 -6.12 2.08
CA GLU A 94 -14.62 -4.84 1.54
C GLU A 94 -14.84 -4.77 0.04
N THR A 95 -15.15 -3.57 -0.44
CA THR A 95 -15.36 -3.30 -1.86
C THR A 95 -14.21 -2.47 -2.39
N TRP A 96 -13.57 -2.98 -3.45
CA TRP A 96 -12.46 -2.32 -4.11
C TRP A 96 -12.76 -2.14 -5.60
N VAL A 97 -12.14 -1.14 -6.23
CA VAL A 97 -12.18 -1.01 -7.70
C VAL A 97 -11.25 -2.06 -8.31
N ARG A 98 -11.69 -2.72 -9.38
CA ARG A 98 -10.87 -3.70 -10.10
C ARG A 98 -9.56 -3.05 -10.55
N GLY A 99 -8.46 -3.76 -10.32
CA GLY A 99 -7.11 -3.28 -10.64
C GLY A 99 -6.54 -2.25 -9.67
N GLU A 100 -7.30 -1.77 -8.68
CA GLU A 100 -6.84 -0.72 -7.76
C GLU A 100 -5.62 -1.17 -6.97
N ALA A 101 -5.64 -2.37 -6.39
CA ALA A 101 -4.48 -2.91 -5.69
C ALA A 101 -3.22 -2.99 -6.57
N GLY A 102 -3.39 -3.26 -7.88
CA GLY A 102 -2.29 -3.25 -8.84
C GLY A 102 -1.72 -1.85 -9.07
N ARG A 103 -2.59 -0.86 -9.29
CA ARG A 103 -2.20 0.55 -9.43
C ARG A 103 -1.52 1.08 -8.17
N MET A 104 -2.09 0.79 -7.00
CA MET A 104 -1.51 1.16 -5.70
C MET A 104 -0.12 0.56 -5.53
N ARG A 105 0.08 -0.73 -5.85
CA ARG A 105 1.42 -1.34 -5.78
C ARG A 105 2.42 -0.66 -6.70
N ALA A 106 2.04 -0.37 -7.94
CA ALA A 106 2.92 0.33 -8.90
C ALA A 106 3.26 1.76 -8.42
N LEU A 107 2.28 2.48 -7.86
CA LEU A 107 2.48 3.81 -7.31
C LEU A 107 3.41 3.77 -6.09
N ILE A 108 3.19 2.84 -5.15
CA ILE A 108 4.05 2.66 -3.99
C ILE A 108 5.49 2.39 -4.42
N GLU A 109 5.70 1.53 -5.43
CA GLU A 109 7.03 1.24 -5.95
C GLU A 109 7.69 2.49 -6.56
N SER A 110 6.94 3.24 -7.38
CA SER A 110 7.43 4.50 -7.94
C SER A 110 7.81 5.51 -6.85
N LEU A 111 6.98 5.66 -5.82
CA LEU A 111 7.23 6.58 -4.71
C LEU A 111 8.42 6.14 -3.86
N LYS A 112 8.58 4.83 -3.62
CA LYS A 112 9.74 4.28 -2.92
C LYS A 112 11.04 4.57 -3.67
N LYS A 113 11.04 4.36 -4.99
CA LYS A 113 12.19 4.70 -5.84
C LYS A 113 12.55 6.18 -5.75
N GLN A 114 11.57 7.06 -5.89
CA GLN A 114 11.80 8.51 -5.77
C GLN A 114 12.34 8.90 -4.38
N ALA A 115 11.83 8.25 -3.32
CA ALA A 115 12.34 8.49 -1.97
C ALA A 115 13.80 8.05 -1.82
N GLU A 116 14.20 6.96 -2.46
CA GLU A 116 15.60 6.50 -2.44
C GLU A 116 16.52 7.43 -3.25
N ASP A 117 16.11 7.82 -4.45
CA ASP A 117 16.85 8.75 -5.30
C ASP A 117 17.08 10.10 -4.60
N LEU A 118 16.08 10.59 -3.85
CA LEU A 118 16.20 11.82 -3.06
C LEU A 118 17.13 11.65 -1.86
N LYS A 119 17.10 10.50 -1.17
CA LYS A 119 18.04 10.22 -0.08
C LYS A 119 19.48 10.19 -0.58
N GLU A 120 19.74 9.56 -1.73
CA GLU A 120 21.08 9.52 -2.33
C GLU A 120 21.58 10.94 -2.68
N GLN A 121 20.69 11.79 -3.20
CA GLN A 121 21.05 13.19 -3.46
C GLN A 121 21.39 13.95 -2.16
N ILE A 122 20.61 13.74 -1.09
CA ILE A 122 20.87 14.34 0.21
C ILE A 122 22.21 13.87 0.77
N THR A 123 22.50 12.57 0.76
CA THR A 123 23.77 12.04 1.28
C THR A 123 24.96 12.57 0.49
N LYS A 124 24.83 12.67 -0.84
CA LYS A 124 25.88 13.25 -1.70
C LYS A 124 26.12 14.72 -1.41
N LEU A 125 25.07 15.50 -1.20
CA LEU A 125 25.20 16.92 -0.84
C LEU A 125 25.78 17.09 0.57
N GLN A 126 25.36 16.27 1.53
CA GLN A 126 25.93 16.25 2.87
C GLN A 126 27.43 15.92 2.84
N GLN A 127 27.84 14.90 2.09
CA GLN A 127 29.26 14.55 1.94
C GLN A 127 30.07 15.70 1.36
N LYS A 128 29.55 16.38 0.32
CA LYS A 128 30.20 17.56 -0.27
C LYS A 128 30.31 18.71 0.74
N ASN A 129 29.25 18.99 1.48
CA ASN A 129 29.28 20.03 2.52
C ASN A 129 30.31 19.70 3.60
N THR A 130 30.37 18.45 4.06
CA THR A 130 31.39 18.02 5.03
C THR A 130 32.80 18.14 4.46
N GLN A 131 33.01 17.77 3.20
CA GLN A 131 34.31 17.92 2.55
C GLN A 131 34.74 19.39 2.48
N LEU A 132 33.82 20.27 2.08
CA LEU A 132 34.08 21.72 2.04
C LEU A 132 34.40 22.27 3.43
N GLN A 133 33.64 21.86 4.45
CA GLN A 133 33.90 22.26 5.83
C GLN A 133 35.29 21.81 6.29
N ASN A 134 35.68 20.56 6.01
CA ASN A 134 37.01 20.05 6.36
C ASN A 134 38.14 20.81 5.63
N CYS A 135 37.94 21.19 4.37
CA CYS A 135 38.92 22.00 3.62
C CYS A 135 39.06 23.40 4.22
N LEU A 136 37.95 24.04 4.60
CA LEU A 136 37.95 25.34 5.26
C LEU A 136 38.63 25.27 6.64
N ASP A 137 38.29 24.26 7.45
CA ASP A 137 38.87 24.04 8.77
C ASP A 137 40.39 23.76 8.68
N GLY A 138 40.83 23.00 7.67
CA GLY A 138 42.25 22.76 7.38
C GLY A 138 43.00 24.04 6.99
N SER A 139 42.46 24.81 6.04
CA SER A 139 43.03 26.11 5.65
C SER A 139 43.10 27.08 6.82
N TYR A 140 42.09 27.11 7.69
CA TYR A 140 42.08 27.94 8.88
C TYR A 140 43.17 27.49 9.89
N ARG A 141 43.35 26.17 10.09
CA ARG A 141 44.42 25.64 10.95
C ARG A 141 45.81 25.95 10.42
N ASP A 142 46.04 25.82 9.12
CA ASP A 142 47.34 26.12 8.49
C ASP A 142 47.69 27.60 8.64
N SER A 143 46.74 28.50 8.33
CA SER A 143 46.92 29.94 8.52
C SER A 143 47.13 30.34 9.99
N LEU A 144 46.54 29.61 10.95
CA LEU A 144 46.76 29.88 12.38
C LEU A 144 48.16 29.45 12.84
N MET A 145 48.76 28.41 12.24
CA MET A 145 50.10 27.94 12.60
C MET A 145 51.23 28.78 11.99
N ASP A 146 51.06 29.31 10.78
CA ASP A 146 52.07 30.18 10.13
C ASP A 146 52.29 31.52 10.86
N HIS A 147 51.40 31.90 11.78
CA HIS A 147 51.50 33.12 12.59
C HIS A 147 51.99 32.91 14.03
N TYR A 148 52.30 31.66 14.43
CA TYR A 148 52.88 31.37 15.74
C TYR A 148 54.38 31.12 15.61
N GLU A 149 55.16 32.18 15.46
CA GLU A 149 56.62 32.14 15.60
C GLU A 149 56.95 32.24 17.11
N PRO A 150 57.49 31.19 17.75
CA PRO A 150 57.89 31.29 19.15
C PRO A 150 59.23 32.01 19.21
N ASP A 151 59.19 33.33 19.38
CA ASP A 151 60.36 34.16 19.73
C ASP A 151 60.89 33.78 21.13
N LEU A 152 61.55 32.63 21.23
CA LEU A 152 62.33 32.21 22.39
C LEU A 152 63.62 31.52 21.93
N ASP A 153 64.54 32.29 21.32
CA ASP A 153 65.96 31.94 21.31
C ASP A 153 66.77 32.93 22.18
N PRO A 154 67.10 32.59 23.44
CA PRO A 154 67.83 33.47 24.34
C PRO A 154 69.34 33.62 24.07
N ARG A 155 69.89 33.15 22.93
CA ARG A 155 71.35 32.93 22.81
C ARG A 155 72.20 34.00 22.10
N HIS A 156 71.69 35.20 21.85
CA HIS A 156 72.50 36.26 21.24
C HIS A 156 72.59 37.55 22.06
N HIS A 157 73.19 37.48 23.25
CA HIS A 157 73.83 38.66 23.87
C HIS A 157 75.09 38.26 24.65
N HIS A 158 76.24 38.34 23.99
CA HIS A 158 77.45 38.78 24.67
C HIS A 158 78.21 39.74 23.77
N HIS A 159 78.01 41.02 24.05
CA HIS A 159 78.86 42.12 23.64
C HIS A 159 80.29 41.82 24.09
N GLY A 160 81.22 41.76 23.14
CA GLY A 160 82.60 42.13 23.44
C GLY A 160 82.65 43.65 23.64
N LEU A 161 83.37 44.08 24.67
CA LEU A 161 84.31 45.21 24.67
C LEU A 161 84.82 45.48 26.09
N LEU A 162 86.15 45.55 26.18
CA LEU A 162 87.04 46.06 27.24
C LEU A 162 87.27 45.17 28.46
#